data_AF-A0A945UK79-F1
#
_entry.id   AF-A0A945UK79-F1
#
_cell.length_a   1.000
_cell.length_b   1.000
_cell.length_c   1.000
_cell.angle_alpha   90.00
_cell.angle_beta   90.00
_cell.angle_gamma   90.00
#
_symmetry.space_group_name_H-M   'P 1'
#
loop_
_entity.id
_entity.type
_entity.pdbx_description
1 polymer ?
#
loop_
_entity_poly.entity_id
_entity_poly.type
_entity_poly.pdbx_seq_one_letter_code
_entity_poly.pdbx_strand_id
1 'polypeptide(L)'
;MELNDVMRTTFSARDYTGEELPDGLIYDLIENARFAPSGGNRQGNRVIVVRDQATRDALSKLAEPAAKRYVAQSKAGESPWNAVIPTKVTAEEI
;
A
#
# COMPACT_ATOMS: atom_id res chain seq x y z
N MET A 1 -7.65 -1.27 -22.53
CA MET A 1 -6.20 -1.34 -22.27
C MET A 1 -5.89 -2.80 -22.04
N GLU A 2 -4.85 -3.34 -22.68
CA GLU A 2 -4.53 -4.76 -22.54
C GLU A 2 -3.76 -5.01 -21.24
N LEU A 3 -3.78 -6.25 -20.73
CA LEU A 3 -3.11 -6.62 -19.47
C LEU A 3 -1.63 -6.21 -19.45
N ASN A 4 -0.92 -6.40 -20.55
CA ASN A 4 0.50 -6.04 -20.66
C ASN A 4 0.75 -4.54 -20.52
N ASP A 5 -0.18 -3.70 -20.94
CA ASP A 5 -0.06 -2.26 -20.79
C ASP A 5 -0.28 -1.89 -19.32
N VAL A 6 -1.36 -2.41 -18.71
CA VAL A 6 -1.66 -2.19 -17.28
C VAL A 6 -0.47 -2.59 -16.39
N MET A 7 0.14 -3.75 -16.63
CA MET A 7 1.30 -4.22 -15.86
C MET A 7 2.52 -3.29 -15.95
N ARG A 8 2.67 -2.53 -17.04
CA ARG A 8 3.81 -1.63 -17.26
C ARG A 8 3.54 -0.20 -16.84
N THR A 9 2.28 0.22 -16.82
CA THR A 9 1.90 1.61 -16.56
C THR A 9 1.29 1.84 -15.19
N THR A 10 0.92 0.77 -14.47
CA THR A 10 0.43 0.90 -13.09
C THR A 10 1.51 1.53 -12.21
N PHE A 11 1.13 2.56 -11.45
CA PHE A 11 2.03 3.30 -10.57
C PHE A 11 1.52 3.30 -9.13
N SER A 12 2.40 3.61 -8.17
CA SER A 12 2.01 3.79 -6.77
C SER A 12 1.39 5.18 -6.57
N ALA A 13 0.06 5.25 -6.59
CA ALA A 13 -0.69 6.48 -6.34
C ALA A 13 -0.50 7.00 -4.91
N ARG A 14 -0.34 8.32 -4.77
CA ARG A 14 -0.17 9.03 -3.49
C ARG A 14 -1.11 10.22 -3.33
N ASP A 15 -1.92 10.49 -4.35
CA ASP A 15 -2.93 11.54 -4.39
C ASP A 15 -4.17 10.96 -5.08
N TYR A 16 -5.35 11.28 -4.55
CA TYR A 16 -6.62 10.67 -4.91
C TYR A 16 -7.71 11.74 -5.01
N THR A 17 -8.66 11.56 -5.93
CA THR A 17 -9.74 12.54 -6.19
C THR A 17 -10.72 12.70 -5.02
N GLY A 18 -10.75 11.76 -4.08
CA GLY A 18 -11.74 11.71 -3.00
C GLY A 18 -13.10 11.13 -3.44
N GLU A 19 -13.24 10.75 -4.70
CA GLU A 19 -14.45 10.11 -5.22
C GLU A 19 -14.64 8.71 -4.62
N GLU A 20 -15.85 8.43 -4.15
CA GLU A 20 -16.17 7.10 -3.65
C GLU A 20 -16.40 6.10 -4.78
N LEU A 21 -15.77 4.93 -4.67
CA LEU A 21 -16.05 3.81 -5.57
C LEU A 21 -17.32 3.07 -5.13
N PRO A 22 -18.23 2.70 -6.06
CA PRO A 22 -19.38 1.85 -5.75
C PRO A 22 -18.96 0.49 -5.18
N ASP A 23 -19.76 -0.08 -4.27
CA ASP A 23 -19.48 -1.40 -3.68
C ASP A 23 -19.34 -2.50 -4.74
N GLY A 24 -20.22 -2.51 -5.75
CA GLY A 24 -20.18 -3.52 -6.83
C GLY A 24 -18.83 -3.57 -7.54
N LEU A 25 -18.23 -2.41 -7.82
CA LEU A 25 -16.90 -2.33 -8.44
C LEU A 25 -15.82 -2.92 -7.53
N ILE A 26 -15.89 -2.68 -6.21
CA ILE A 26 -14.95 -3.26 -5.25
C ILE A 26 -15.09 -4.79 -5.20
N TYR A 27 -16.32 -5.30 -5.21
CA TYR A 27 -16.56 -6.75 -5.23
C TYR A 27 -16.04 -7.40 -6.50
N ASP A 28 -16.26 -6.80 -7.67
CA ASP A 28 -15.76 -7.32 -8.95
C ASP A 28 -14.22 -7.39 -8.98
N LEU A 29 -13.54 -6.42 -8.37
CA LEU A 29 -12.08 -6.44 -8.23
C LEU A 29 -11.61 -7.59 -7.34
N ILE A 30 -12.26 -7.78 -6.19
CA ILE A 30 -11.91 -8.85 -5.24
C ILE A 30 -12.22 -10.23 -5.83
N GLU A 31 -13.30 -10.35 -6.60
CA GLU A 31 -13.68 -11.59 -7.31
C GLU A 31 -12.58 -12.05 -8.26
N ASN A 32 -11.93 -11.13 -8.97
CA ASN A 32 -10.77 -11.48 -9.79
C ASN A 32 -9.54 -11.80 -8.92
N ALA A 33 -9.28 -11.03 -7.86
CA ALA A 33 -8.12 -11.18 -7.01
C ALA A 33 -8.08 -12.52 -6.25
N ARG A 34 -9.23 -13.08 -5.86
CA ARG A 34 -9.29 -14.32 -5.06
C ARG A 34 -8.78 -15.57 -5.79
N PHE A 35 -8.64 -15.51 -7.12
CA PHE A 35 -8.06 -16.59 -7.92
C PHE A 35 -6.53 -16.59 -7.94
N ALA A 36 -5.87 -15.63 -7.29
CA ALA A 36 -4.43 -15.66 -7.13
C ALA A 36 -3.98 -16.97 -6.43
N PRO A 37 -2.92 -17.63 -6.91
CA PRO A 37 -2.41 -18.84 -6.28
C PRO A 37 -1.96 -18.54 -4.85
N SER A 38 -2.20 -19.48 -3.94
CA SER A 38 -1.74 -19.41 -2.55
C SER A 38 -1.04 -20.71 -2.15
N GLY A 39 -0.12 -20.65 -1.18
CA GLY A 39 0.65 -21.82 -0.76
C GLY A 39 -0.25 -22.96 -0.31
N GLY A 40 -0.24 -24.08 -1.06
CA GLY A 40 -1.14 -25.22 -0.84
C GLY A 40 -2.62 -24.92 -1.07
N ASN A 41 -2.93 -23.89 -1.87
CA ASN A 41 -4.28 -23.38 -2.15
C ASN A 41 -5.13 -23.05 -0.90
N ARG A 42 -4.46 -22.64 0.19
CA ARG A 42 -5.11 -22.39 1.48
C ARG A 42 -6.08 -21.22 1.48
N GLN A 43 -5.90 -20.26 0.56
CA GLN A 43 -6.77 -19.08 0.45
C GLN A 43 -6.98 -18.35 1.79
N GLY A 44 -5.93 -18.30 2.63
CA GLY A 44 -5.99 -17.73 3.98
C GLY A 44 -6.01 -16.20 4.01
N ASN A 45 -6.81 -15.57 3.15
CA ASN A 45 -6.94 -14.13 3.05
C ASN A 45 -8.24 -13.65 3.72
N ARG A 46 -8.24 -12.37 4.12
CA ARG A 46 -9.42 -11.65 4.58
C ARG A 46 -9.31 -10.22 4.09
N VAL A 47 -10.37 -9.73 3.44
CA VAL A 47 -10.44 -8.34 2.97
C VAL A 47 -11.41 -7.57 3.86
N ILE A 48 -11.02 -6.36 4.26
CA ILE A 48 -11.84 -5.44 5.04
C ILE A 48 -11.96 -4.15 4.23
N VAL A 49 -13.18 -3.79 3.83
CA VAL A 49 -13.46 -2.52 3.15
C VAL A 49 -13.74 -1.46 4.23
N VAL A 50 -12.88 -0.46 4.31
CA VAL A 50 -13.03 0.64 5.28
C VAL A 50 -13.69 1.83 4.56
N ARG A 51 -14.95 2.12 4.90
CA ARG A 51 -15.72 3.26 4.38
C ARG A 51 -15.64 4.49 5.30
N ASP A 52 -15.68 4.25 6.61
CA ASP A 52 -15.69 5.30 7.61
C ASP A 52 -14.41 6.16 7.58
N GLN A 53 -14.60 7.48 7.44
CA GLN A 53 -13.48 8.42 7.29
C GLN A 53 -12.63 8.50 8.56
N ALA A 54 -13.25 8.51 9.75
CA ALA A 54 -12.50 8.56 11.00
C ALA A 54 -11.59 7.35 11.18
N THR A 55 -12.05 6.17 10.76
CA THR A 55 -11.25 4.94 10.74
C THR A 55 -10.08 5.04 9.75
N ARG A 56 -10.30 5.59 8.54
CA ARG A 56 -9.22 5.83 7.57
C ARG A 56 -8.18 6.80 8.10
N ASP A 57 -8.61 7.88 8.74
CA ASP A 57 -7.72 8.88 9.35
C ASP A 57 -6.89 8.26 10.49
N ALA A 58 -7.50 7.41 11.31
CA ALA A 58 -6.79 6.67 12.36
C ALA A 58 -5.73 5.73 11.78
N LEU A 59 -6.06 4.98 10.72
CA LEU A 59 -5.10 4.12 10.01
C LEU A 59 -3.94 4.93 9.40
N SER A 60 -4.23 6.10 8.83
CA SER A 60 -3.21 7.02 8.29
C SER A 60 -2.23 7.45 9.38
N LYS A 61 -2.74 7.85 10.56
CA LYS A 61 -1.89 8.25 11.69
C LYS A 61 -0.96 7.14 12.16
N LEU A 62 -1.44 5.90 12.17
CA LEU A 62 -0.63 4.73 12.55
C LEU A 62 0.51 4.47 11.55
N ALA A 63 0.36 4.86 10.28
CA ALA A 63 1.39 4.72 9.27
C ALA A 63 2.46 5.83 9.30
N GLU A 64 2.20 6.95 9.97
CA GLU A 64 3.09 8.12 10.00
C GLU A 64 4.52 7.80 10.45
N PRO A 65 4.79 7.04 11.53
CA PRO A 65 6.16 6.78 11.97
C PRO A 65 6.98 6.05 10.91
N ALA A 66 6.37 5.07 10.24
CA ALA A 66 7.02 4.33 9.17
C ALA A 66 7.26 5.20 7.94
N ALA A 67 6.30 6.07 7.60
CA ALA A 67 6.43 7.02 6.48
C ALA A 67 7.53 8.06 6.73
N LYS A 68 7.63 8.62 7.94
CA LYS A 68 8.69 9.56 8.32
C LYS A 68 10.07 8.96 8.15
N ARG A 69 10.28 7.74 8.68
CA ARG A 69 11.55 7.01 8.50
C ARG A 69 11.85 6.75 7.04
N TYR A 70 10.85 6.30 6.28
CA TYR A 70 11.00 6.06 4.85
C TYR A 70 11.49 7.31 4.12
N VAL A 71 10.87 8.47 4.40
CA VAL A 71 11.22 9.75 3.78
C VAL A 71 12.62 10.21 4.20
N ALA A 72 12.98 10.10 5.48
CA ALA A 72 14.30 10.47 5.97
C ALA A 72 15.42 9.63 5.29
N GLN A 73 15.24 8.32 5.21
CA GLN A 73 16.16 7.41 4.52
C GLN A 73 16.27 7.73 3.03
N SER A 74 15.14 7.98 2.37
CA SER A 74 15.12 8.39 0.97
C SER A 74 15.87 9.71 0.75
N LYS A 75 15.71 10.70 1.63
CA LYS A 75 16.43 11.98 1.57
C LYS A 75 17.94 11.81 1.79
N ALA A 76 18.35 10.83 2.59
CA ALA A 76 19.75 10.45 2.78
C ALA A 76 20.35 9.65 1.60
N GLY A 77 19.57 9.43 0.53
CA GLY A 77 19.99 8.66 -0.64
C GLY A 77 20.02 7.15 -0.41
N GLU A 78 19.40 6.67 0.66
CA GLU A 78 19.30 5.24 0.98
C GLU A 78 18.14 4.59 0.24
N SER A 79 18.19 3.26 0.09
CA SER A 79 16.99 2.47 -0.16
C SER A 79 16.26 2.28 1.17
N PRO A 80 15.04 2.83 1.35
CA PRO A 80 14.35 2.74 2.63
C PRO A 80 14.14 1.29 3.08
N TRP A 81 14.21 1.07 4.39
CA TRP A 81 14.07 -0.26 5.02
C TRP A 81 15.07 -1.34 4.54
N ASN A 82 16.26 -0.93 4.07
CA ASN A 82 17.32 -1.88 3.70
C ASN A 82 17.70 -2.77 4.89
N ALA A 83 17.64 -4.09 4.70
CA ALA A 83 17.95 -5.08 5.73
C ALA A 83 19.44 -5.47 5.80
N VAL A 84 20.24 -5.06 4.82
CA VAL A 84 21.65 -5.44 4.67
C VAL A 84 22.59 -4.30 5.04
N ILE A 85 22.30 -3.09 4.56
CA ILE A 85 23.10 -1.89 4.84
C ILE A 85 22.38 -1.07 5.92
N PRO A 86 22.99 -0.88 7.10
CA PRO A 86 22.39 -0.08 8.17
C PRO A 86 22.12 1.36 7.74
N THR A 87 21.01 1.90 8.25
CA THR A 87 20.61 3.30 8.08
C THR A 87 21.64 4.24 8.72
N LYS A 88 21.97 5.35 8.06
CA LYS A 88 22.76 6.46 8.63
C LYS A 88 21.87 7.49 9.32
N VAL A 89 20.58 7.51 8.96
CA VAL A 89 19.57 8.38 9.57
C VAL A 89 19.43 8.10 11.07
N THR A 90 19.50 9.15 11.90
CA THR A 90 19.34 9.05 13.36
C THR A 90 17.88 9.08 13.79
N ALA A 91 17.62 8.82 15.08
CA ALA A 91 16.26 8.87 15.62
C ALA A 91 15.67 10.29 15.57
N GLU A 92 16.50 11.32 15.67
CA GLU A 92 16.11 12.73 15.62
C GLU A 92 15.74 13.19 14.20
N GLU A 93 16.23 12.50 13.18
CA GLU A 93 15.96 12.79 11.75
C GLU A 93 14.68 12.12 11.23
N ILE A 94 14.06 11.24 12.03
CA ILE A 94 12.79 10.53 11.76
C ILE A 94 11.64 11.30 12.41
#